data_AF-A0A968V9V8-F1
#
_entry.id   AF-A0A968V9V8-F1
#
_cell.length_a   1.000
_cell.length_b   1.000
_cell.length_c   1.000
_cell.angle_alpha   90.00
_cell.angle_beta   90.00
_cell.angle_gamma   90.00
#
_symmetry.space_group_name_H-M   'P 1'
#
loop_
_entity.id
_entity.type
_entity.pdbx_description
1 polymer ?
#
loop_
_entity_poly.entity_id
_entity_poly.type
_entity_poly.pdbx_seq_one_letter_code
_entity_poly.pdbx_strand_id
1 'polypeptide(L)'
;MVSANQQSALLLPKLKDDCDVRSGKPPGEWDYQQPAAFNNIASSLDYRAPGETKSVSSVPTIWARPLSVEMALHNDAYPIREQVIPLWQGMLAAIALAEVRGLPLQAKLLQLAEKRSRHAFARSAWELLPDATNALYTLKDKEPWEDIYLFSWSGQPVGMTSPSTLVVPSEEGKWTGLPWWNGKHLEAPHRYLNDMEKVQLASWLDHLGKEVRNHSGALRDAKGNSKPIDRIIGLINSYIDSLGARVEQNVKLSDSAAFFGEDINRGSLIALNRPVKAESQESNVRLVGSLDKSGALPLLIVDAEIARYWNETSPSIWVYRDRNLASLRPEDIKSWQESREVICLESKDLFLPELGFIDKEAIFPGGLLPEGAATLTFNGNRITPLIPLNPILLNYFTPEDLIRRLKFSVVGSQVNLAIDLPLSGVKGSKAPQNYRVTKSYPLKEENALEEVPVLEVWPNFRTEGWKEYYGFYYDAEFGQETFKVNFPDAQEIHEFREKEGSYQLVRLEQ
;
A
#
# COMPACT_ATOMS: atom_id res chain seq x y z
N MET A 1 47.62 -48.56 4.73
CA MET A 1 46.51 -48.40 5.71
C MET A 1 47.10 -48.00 7.05
N VAL A 2 46.38 -47.17 7.81
CA VAL A 2 46.80 -46.43 9.03
C VAL A 2 47.59 -45.16 8.67
N SER A 3 47.25 -43.94 9.06
CA SER A 3 46.18 -43.38 9.89
C SER A 3 45.97 -41.94 9.41
N ALA A 4 44.71 -41.52 9.25
CA ALA A 4 44.34 -40.13 8.98
C ALA A 4 44.70 -39.27 10.19
N ASN A 5 45.55 -38.25 9.97
CA ASN A 5 45.94 -37.33 11.02
C ASN A 5 44.75 -36.41 11.34
N GLN A 6 44.13 -36.64 12.50
CA GLN A 6 43.17 -35.73 13.11
C GLN A 6 43.90 -34.44 13.50
N GLN A 7 43.68 -33.35 12.76
CA GLN A 7 43.97 -32.01 13.24
C GLN A 7 42.71 -31.45 13.91
N SER A 8 42.65 -31.57 15.22
CA SER A 8 41.74 -30.78 16.06
C SER A 8 42.56 -29.78 16.87
N ALA A 9 42.44 -28.50 16.52
CA ALA A 9 42.28 -27.33 17.42
C ALA A 9 42.90 -26.06 16.80
N LEU A 10 42.04 -25.21 16.22
CA LEU A 10 42.32 -23.82 15.85
C LEU A 10 42.72 -23.00 17.09
N LEU A 11 43.57 -21.98 16.94
CA LEU A 11 43.66 -20.94 17.99
C LEU A 11 43.59 -19.49 17.50
N LEU A 12 43.80 -19.19 16.21
CA LEU A 12 43.49 -17.87 15.65
C LEU A 12 43.03 -18.00 14.18
N PRO A 13 42.12 -17.12 13.72
CA PRO A 13 41.84 -16.96 12.29
C PRO A 13 43.12 -16.71 11.48
N LYS A 14 43.12 -17.02 10.18
CA LYS A 14 44.25 -16.67 9.30
C LYS A 14 44.46 -15.15 9.32
N LEU A 15 45.63 -14.65 8.94
CA LEU A 15 45.80 -13.21 8.74
C LEU A 15 45.29 -12.83 7.34
N LYS A 16 44.75 -11.62 7.18
CA LYS A 16 44.41 -11.03 5.88
C LYS A 16 45.67 -10.84 5.04
N ASP A 17 45.51 -10.82 3.72
CA ASP A 17 46.62 -10.62 2.78
C ASP A 17 47.33 -9.26 2.96
N ASP A 18 46.62 -8.26 3.51
CA ASP A 18 47.09 -6.91 3.81
C ASP A 18 47.38 -6.69 5.32
N CYS A 19 47.77 -7.72 6.05
CA CYS A 19 47.98 -7.64 7.51
C CYS A 19 49.16 -6.75 7.94
N ASP A 20 48.97 -6.03 9.05
CA ASP A 20 50.01 -5.23 9.72
C ASP A 20 50.78 -6.03 10.80
N VAL A 21 50.56 -7.35 10.85
CA VAL A 21 51.21 -8.25 11.81
C VAL A 21 52.51 -8.78 11.24
N ARG A 22 53.62 -8.44 11.87
CA ARG A 22 54.96 -8.96 11.52
C ARG A 22 55.17 -10.32 12.18
N SER A 23 55.90 -11.22 11.51
CA SER A 23 56.36 -12.45 12.13
C SER A 23 57.20 -12.13 13.36
N GLY A 24 56.84 -12.72 14.50
CA GLY A 24 57.55 -12.52 15.76
C GLY A 24 58.98 -13.06 15.73
N LYS A 25 59.71 -12.80 16.81
CA LYS A 25 61.02 -13.41 17.10
C LYS A 25 60.94 -14.95 17.19
N PRO A 26 62.09 -15.65 17.17
CA PRO A 26 62.11 -17.11 17.25
C PRO A 26 61.29 -17.65 18.43
N PRO A 27 60.70 -18.86 18.30
CA PRO A 27 59.94 -19.47 19.38
C PRO A 27 60.74 -19.55 20.69
N GLY A 28 60.16 -19.08 21.78
CA GLY A 28 60.79 -19.10 23.11
C GLY A 28 61.35 -17.76 23.60
N GLU A 29 61.32 -16.71 22.77
CA GLU A 29 61.72 -15.36 23.17
C GLU A 29 60.50 -14.49 23.49
N TRP A 30 60.56 -13.77 24.63
CA TRP A 30 59.57 -12.74 24.93
C TRP A 30 59.83 -11.52 24.05
N ASP A 31 58.88 -11.23 23.16
CA ASP A 31 58.93 -10.06 22.29
C ASP A 31 58.00 -8.96 22.82
N TYR A 32 58.60 -7.88 23.33
CA TYR A 32 57.84 -6.76 23.85
C TYR A 32 57.23 -5.96 22.70
N GLN A 33 55.90 -5.92 22.66
CA GLN A 33 55.13 -5.22 21.64
C GLN A 33 54.40 -4.02 22.25
N GLN A 34 54.32 -2.92 21.49
CA GLN A 34 53.57 -1.74 21.91
C GLN A 34 52.06 -2.04 21.96
N PRO A 35 51.25 -1.31 22.75
CA PRO A 35 49.81 -1.55 22.84
C PRO A 35 49.07 -1.60 21.50
N ALA A 36 49.56 -0.85 20.50
CA ALA A 36 49.05 -0.87 19.13
C ALA A 36 49.10 -2.27 18.46
N ALA A 37 50.00 -3.16 18.91
CA ALA A 37 50.12 -4.50 18.35
C ALA A 37 48.85 -5.34 18.56
N PHE A 38 48.12 -5.16 19.66
CA PHE A 38 46.85 -5.84 19.87
C PHE A 38 45.79 -5.38 18.87
N ASN A 39 45.74 -4.08 18.56
CA ASN A 39 44.86 -3.53 17.54
C ASN A 39 45.25 -4.03 16.14
N ASN A 40 46.55 -4.11 15.85
CA ASN A 40 47.05 -4.64 14.57
C ASN A 40 46.72 -6.12 14.40
N ILE A 41 46.81 -6.93 15.46
CA ILE A 41 46.39 -8.33 15.43
C ILE A 41 44.88 -8.40 15.18
N ALA A 42 44.07 -7.69 15.96
CA ALA A 42 42.62 -7.70 15.83
C ALA A 42 42.12 -7.26 14.44
N SER A 43 42.73 -6.21 13.86
CA SER A 43 42.38 -5.71 12.52
C SER A 43 42.85 -6.63 11.39
N SER A 44 43.89 -7.43 11.64
CA SER A 44 44.55 -8.27 10.65
C SER A 44 44.01 -9.70 10.57
N LEU A 45 43.11 -10.13 11.46
CA LEU A 45 42.51 -11.47 11.40
C LEU A 45 41.49 -11.57 10.25
N ASP A 46 41.68 -12.56 9.39
CA ASP A 46 40.79 -13.02 8.32
C ASP A 46 39.81 -14.07 8.90
N TYR A 47 38.59 -13.61 9.13
CA TYR A 47 37.48 -14.40 9.67
C TYR A 47 36.69 -15.16 8.59
N ARG A 48 37.22 -15.34 7.36
CA ARG A 48 36.60 -16.20 6.35
C ARG A 48 36.61 -17.67 6.81
N ALA A 49 35.63 -18.07 7.61
CA ALA A 49 35.27 -19.46 7.82
C ALA A 49 34.33 -19.88 6.66
N PRO A 50 34.77 -20.74 5.72
CA PRO A 50 33.91 -21.21 4.66
C PRO A 50 32.83 -22.13 5.27
N GLY A 51 31.56 -21.73 5.18
CA GLY A 51 30.42 -22.64 5.40
C GLY A 51 29.77 -22.66 6.80
N GLU A 52 30.25 -21.89 7.78
CA GLU A 52 29.51 -21.70 9.05
C GLU A 52 28.98 -20.27 9.19
N THR A 53 27.74 -20.04 8.77
CA THR A 53 26.93 -18.92 9.27
C THR A 53 26.49 -19.23 10.70
N LYS A 54 27.43 -19.19 11.65
CA LYS A 54 27.05 -19.14 13.07
C LYS A 54 26.58 -17.73 13.37
N SER A 55 25.32 -17.60 13.81
CA SER A 55 24.85 -16.36 14.41
C SER A 55 25.88 -15.95 15.47
N VAL A 56 26.37 -14.72 15.38
CA VAL A 56 27.38 -14.21 16.30
C VAL A 56 26.73 -14.19 17.69
N SER A 57 27.04 -15.21 18.49
CA SER A 57 26.62 -15.30 19.89
C SER A 57 27.61 -14.52 20.74
N SER A 58 27.58 -13.19 20.60
CA SER A 58 28.15 -12.27 21.58
C SER A 58 27.05 -11.93 22.58
N VAL A 59 27.42 -11.65 23.84
CA VAL A 59 26.51 -11.33 24.95
C VAL A 59 25.31 -10.50 24.45
N PRO A 60 24.06 -10.91 24.68
CA PRO A 60 22.88 -10.27 24.11
C PRO A 60 22.71 -8.88 24.70
N THR A 61 23.36 -7.90 24.07
CA THR A 61 23.10 -6.48 24.29
C THR A 61 22.17 -6.01 23.19
N ILE A 62 21.35 -5.01 23.50
CA ILE A 62 20.47 -4.38 22.52
C ILE A 62 21.23 -3.79 21.32
N TRP A 63 22.55 -3.63 21.48
CA TRP A 63 23.48 -3.06 20.52
C TRP A 63 24.12 -4.09 19.60
N ALA A 64 23.99 -5.40 19.88
CA ALA A 64 24.60 -6.45 19.08
C ALA A 64 24.19 -6.38 17.60
N ARG A 65 22.90 -6.16 17.32
CA ARG A 65 22.39 -6.05 15.94
C ARG A 65 22.88 -4.78 15.24
N PRO A 66 22.76 -3.57 15.81
CA PRO A 66 23.35 -2.36 15.23
C PRO A 66 24.83 -2.46 14.94
N LEU A 67 25.61 -2.98 15.88
CA LEU A 67 27.05 -3.13 15.73
C LEU A 67 27.39 -4.16 14.63
N SER A 68 26.63 -5.24 14.52
CA SER A 68 26.80 -6.22 13.44
C SER A 68 26.50 -5.62 12.07
N VAL A 69 25.46 -4.77 11.97
CA VAL A 69 25.13 -4.04 10.74
C VAL A 69 26.19 -2.99 10.44
N GLU A 70 26.68 -2.26 11.44
CA GLU A 70 27.79 -1.31 11.30
C GLU A 70 29.04 -2.01 10.75
N MET A 71 29.46 -3.12 11.34
CA MET A 71 30.59 -3.91 10.85
C MET A 71 30.37 -4.35 9.39
N ALA A 72 29.17 -4.83 9.06
CA ALA A 72 28.83 -5.27 7.72
C ALA A 72 28.86 -4.15 6.68
N LEU A 73 28.41 -2.94 7.03
CA LEU A 73 28.38 -1.81 6.11
C LEU A 73 29.75 -1.11 6.00
N HIS A 74 30.52 -1.05 7.08
CA HIS A 74 31.83 -0.37 7.11
C HIS A 74 33.01 -1.24 6.65
N ASN A 75 32.89 -2.58 6.66
CA ASN A 75 33.97 -3.49 6.25
C ASN A 75 33.54 -4.36 5.04
N ASP A 76 34.24 -4.21 3.90
CA ASP A 76 33.95 -4.98 2.67
C ASP A 76 34.17 -6.48 2.83
N ALA A 77 35.09 -6.88 3.71
CA ALA A 77 35.42 -8.28 3.94
C ALA A 77 34.53 -8.95 5.01
N TYR A 78 33.51 -8.26 5.54
CA TYR A 78 32.69 -8.81 6.61
C TYR A 78 31.79 -9.95 6.11
N PRO A 79 31.77 -11.15 6.75
CA PRO A 79 31.14 -12.35 6.19
C PRO A 79 29.66 -12.22 5.82
N ILE A 80 28.89 -11.42 6.57
CA ILE A 80 27.44 -11.26 6.35
C ILE A 80 27.08 -10.01 5.53
N ARG A 81 28.06 -9.29 4.96
CA ARG A 81 27.84 -8.06 4.21
C ARG A 81 26.81 -8.21 3.09
N GLU A 82 26.96 -9.24 2.27
CA GLU A 82 26.04 -9.54 1.15
C GLU A 82 24.59 -9.81 1.62
N GLN A 83 24.41 -10.28 2.86
CA GLN A 83 23.09 -10.49 3.43
C GLN A 83 22.53 -9.21 4.07
N VAL A 84 23.38 -8.37 4.64
CA VAL A 84 22.97 -7.14 5.34
C VAL A 84 22.60 -6.01 4.37
N ILE A 85 23.30 -5.88 3.24
CA ILE A 85 23.04 -4.82 2.26
C ILE A 85 21.58 -4.83 1.77
N PRO A 86 21.01 -5.96 1.31
CA PRO A 86 19.60 -6.02 0.91
C PRO A 86 18.62 -5.64 2.03
N LEU A 87 18.91 -6.01 3.28
CA LEU A 87 18.07 -5.66 4.43
C LEU A 87 18.04 -4.16 4.67
N TRP A 88 19.21 -3.53 4.64
CA TRP A 88 19.37 -2.09 4.81
C TRP A 88 18.71 -1.32 3.66
N GLN A 89 18.91 -1.76 2.41
CA GLN A 89 18.26 -1.21 1.22
C GLN A 89 16.73 -1.32 1.29
N GLY A 90 16.22 -2.47 1.70
CA GLY A 90 14.78 -2.73 1.84
C GLY A 90 14.13 -1.84 2.91
N MET A 91 14.81 -1.60 4.04
CA MET A 91 14.29 -0.72 5.09
C MET A 91 14.32 0.75 4.66
N LEU A 92 15.40 1.20 4.00
CA LEU A 92 15.46 2.57 3.45
C LEU A 92 14.36 2.81 2.42
N ALA A 93 14.09 1.86 1.53
CA ALA A 93 13.00 1.98 0.57
C ALA A 93 11.62 2.02 1.23
N ALA A 94 11.42 1.24 2.31
CA ALA A 94 10.17 1.28 3.07
C ALA A 94 9.96 2.64 3.73
N ILE A 95 11.02 3.27 4.24
CA ILE A 95 10.94 4.64 4.79
C ILE A 95 10.68 5.64 3.66
N ALA A 96 11.47 5.61 2.59
CA ALA A 96 11.40 6.57 1.49
C ALA A 96 10.03 6.57 0.79
N LEU A 97 9.43 5.40 0.59
CA LEU A 97 8.17 5.22 -0.13
C LEU A 97 6.96 5.09 0.81
N ALA A 98 7.12 5.40 2.10
CA ALA A 98 6.07 5.18 3.10
C ALA A 98 4.77 5.91 2.76
N GLU A 99 4.85 7.15 2.28
CA GLU A 99 3.67 7.94 1.88
C GLU A 99 3.08 7.43 0.56
N VAL A 100 3.92 7.27 -0.48
CA VAL A 100 3.52 6.79 -1.81
C VAL A 100 2.81 5.43 -1.75
N ARG A 101 3.26 4.54 -0.85
CA ARG A 101 2.67 3.20 -0.68
C ARG A 101 1.72 3.08 0.51
N GLY A 102 1.46 4.15 1.25
CA GLY A 102 0.62 4.14 2.45
C GLY A 102 1.05 3.10 3.49
N LEU A 103 2.35 2.93 3.68
CA LEU A 103 2.89 1.89 4.55
C LEU A 103 2.56 2.20 6.03
N PRO A 104 2.17 1.19 6.84
CA PRO A 104 1.81 1.38 8.25
C PRO A 104 3.04 1.50 9.16
N LEU A 105 4.02 2.30 8.73
CA LEU A 105 5.26 2.54 9.45
C LEU A 105 5.07 3.70 10.43
N GLN A 106 5.48 3.50 11.68
CA GLN A 106 5.48 4.53 12.72
C GLN A 106 6.85 4.58 13.40
N ALA A 107 7.20 5.72 13.97
CA ALA A 107 8.43 5.94 14.71
C ALA A 107 8.10 6.37 16.14
N LYS A 108 8.95 5.98 17.09
CA LYS A 108 8.87 6.42 18.48
C LYS A 108 10.25 6.73 19.02
N LEU A 109 10.41 7.90 19.62
CA LEU A 109 11.68 8.30 20.21
C LEU A 109 11.92 7.59 21.55
N LEU A 110 13.10 6.99 21.70
CA LEU A 110 13.64 6.41 22.92
C LEU A 110 14.88 7.19 23.35
N GLN A 111 14.73 8.00 24.40
CA GLN A 111 15.82 8.76 25.00
C GLN A 111 16.34 8.01 26.24
N LEU A 112 17.47 7.31 26.08
CA LEU A 112 17.99 6.41 27.12
C LEU A 112 18.46 7.16 28.37
N ALA A 113 19.16 8.29 28.18
CA ALA A 113 19.70 9.08 29.28
C ALA A 113 18.63 9.63 30.25
N GLU A 114 17.44 9.96 29.73
CA GLU A 114 16.32 10.45 30.54
C GLU A 114 15.63 9.32 31.31
N LYS A 115 15.65 8.11 30.76
CA LYS A 115 14.95 6.93 31.31
C LYS A 115 15.83 6.10 32.25
N ARG A 116 17.16 6.26 32.25
CA ARG A 116 18.13 5.46 33.04
C ARG A 116 17.90 5.50 34.56
N SER A 117 17.32 6.58 35.08
CA SER A 117 17.03 6.72 36.51
C SER A 117 15.80 5.91 36.93
N ARG A 118 14.85 5.69 36.02
CA ARG A 118 13.54 5.08 36.30
C ARG A 118 13.40 3.64 35.81
N HIS A 119 14.20 3.22 34.83
CA HIS A 119 14.09 1.89 34.21
C HIS A 119 15.45 1.18 34.16
N ALA A 120 15.52 -0.02 34.75
CA ALA A 120 16.75 -0.83 34.76
C ALA A 120 17.26 -1.14 33.35
N PHE A 121 16.36 -1.49 32.44
CA PHE A 121 16.70 -1.72 31.03
C PHE A 121 17.36 -0.50 30.37
N ALA A 122 16.78 0.69 30.53
CA ALA A 122 17.33 1.91 29.96
C ALA A 122 18.70 2.27 30.57
N ARG A 123 18.90 1.95 31.86
CA ARG A 123 20.20 2.12 32.53
C ARG A 123 21.26 1.20 31.92
N SER A 124 20.98 -0.10 31.80
CA SER A 124 21.92 -1.05 31.22
C SER A 124 22.22 -0.74 29.75
N ALA A 125 21.21 -0.32 28.98
CA ALA A 125 21.38 0.15 27.61
C ALA A 125 22.30 1.36 27.52
N TRP A 126 22.10 2.35 28.40
CA TRP A 126 22.89 3.57 28.47
C TRP A 126 24.34 3.34 28.96
N GLU A 127 24.54 2.42 29.92
CA GLU A 127 25.89 2.07 30.40
C GLU A 127 26.72 1.30 29.36
N LEU A 128 26.05 0.66 28.40
CA LEU A 128 26.66 -0.14 27.34
C LEU A 128 26.61 0.54 25.96
N LEU A 129 26.48 1.88 25.92
CA LEU A 129 26.45 2.61 24.65
C LEU A 129 27.66 2.25 23.77
N PRO A 130 27.44 2.06 22.46
CA PRO A 130 28.54 1.90 21.52
C PRO A 130 29.46 3.13 21.48
N ASP A 131 30.67 2.92 20.97
CA ASP A 131 31.58 4.02 20.66
C ASP A 131 31.04 4.85 19.47
N ALA A 132 31.14 6.17 19.57
CA ALA A 132 30.71 7.12 18.56
C ALA A 132 31.67 7.24 17.36
N THR A 133 32.76 6.47 17.30
CA THR A 133 33.81 6.56 16.28
C THR A 133 33.28 6.49 14.84
N ASN A 134 32.22 5.69 14.60
CA ASN A 134 31.59 5.54 13.29
C ASN A 134 30.30 6.36 13.12
N ALA A 135 30.00 7.28 14.04
CA ALA A 135 28.80 8.12 13.96
C ALA A 135 28.83 9.02 12.71
N LEU A 136 27.66 9.29 12.15
CA LEU A 136 27.46 10.11 10.95
C LEU A 136 27.10 11.57 11.29
N TYR A 137 26.77 11.85 12.55
CA TYR A 137 26.42 13.16 13.07
C TYR A 137 26.82 13.28 14.54
N THR A 138 26.88 14.51 15.03
CA THR A 138 27.04 14.82 16.46
C THR A 138 25.78 15.46 17.02
N LEU A 139 25.58 15.35 18.33
CA LEU A 139 24.56 16.09 19.07
C LEU A 139 25.26 17.01 20.06
N LYS A 140 24.64 18.17 20.32
CA LYS A 140 25.16 19.12 21.30
C LYS A 140 25.01 18.53 22.70
N ASP A 141 26.12 18.46 23.44
CA ASP A 141 26.18 17.99 24.83
C ASP A 141 25.62 16.57 25.06
N LYS A 142 25.59 15.74 24.00
CA LYS A 142 24.95 14.43 24.03
C LYS A 142 25.60 13.46 23.07
N GLU A 143 25.68 12.19 23.46
CA GLU A 143 26.17 11.13 22.59
C GLU A 143 25.02 10.66 21.64
N PRO A 144 25.26 10.56 20.31
CA PRO A 144 24.25 10.17 19.32
C PRO A 144 23.45 8.88 19.58
N TRP A 145 24.05 7.83 20.15
CA TRP A 145 23.40 6.56 20.51
C TRP A 145 22.44 6.67 21.68
N GLU A 146 22.44 7.79 22.43
CA GLU A 146 21.48 7.99 23.52
C GLU A 146 20.03 8.19 23.04
N ASP A 147 19.85 8.68 21.81
CA ASP A 147 18.54 8.94 21.19
C ASP A 147 18.34 8.04 19.98
N ILE A 148 17.42 7.08 20.11
CA ILE A 148 17.07 6.12 19.07
C ILE A 148 15.60 6.27 18.71
N TYR A 149 15.27 6.24 17.43
CA TYR A 149 13.90 6.07 16.97
C TYR A 149 13.63 4.60 16.68
N LEU A 150 12.63 4.04 17.34
CA LEU A 150 12.15 2.68 17.08
C LEU A 150 11.08 2.75 15.99
N PHE A 151 11.25 1.99 14.92
CA PHE A 151 10.26 1.84 13.87
C PHE A 151 9.34 0.65 14.16
N SER A 152 8.04 0.86 14.02
CA SER A 152 7.03 -0.19 14.12
C SER A 152 6.20 -0.32 12.84
N TRP A 153 5.80 -1.55 12.53
CA TRP A 153 4.90 -1.90 11.44
C TRP A 153 3.61 -2.44 12.04
N SER A 154 2.51 -1.72 11.86
CA SER A 154 1.22 -2.08 12.49
C SER A 154 1.36 -2.33 14.00
N GLY A 155 2.18 -1.53 14.69
CA GLY A 155 2.43 -1.62 16.13
C GLY A 155 3.50 -2.63 16.57
N GLN A 156 4.08 -3.43 15.67
CA GLN A 156 5.16 -4.38 15.99
C GLN A 156 6.53 -3.77 15.65
N PRO A 157 7.56 -3.88 16.51
CA PRO A 157 8.87 -3.31 16.22
C PRO A 157 9.55 -4.05 15.05
N VAL A 158 9.99 -3.29 14.05
CA VAL A 158 10.59 -3.83 12.82
C VAL A 158 11.99 -3.34 12.53
N GLY A 159 12.45 -2.32 13.26
CA GLY A 159 13.81 -1.80 13.16
C GLY A 159 13.99 -0.56 14.00
N MET A 160 15.14 0.08 13.88
CA MET A 160 15.42 1.34 14.56
C MET A 160 16.43 2.18 13.79
N THR A 161 16.61 3.43 14.20
CA THR A 161 17.70 4.27 13.70
C THR A 161 19.05 3.86 14.28
N SER A 162 20.13 4.19 13.59
CA SER A 162 21.50 4.04 14.09
C SER A 162 22.31 5.30 13.73
N PRO A 163 23.09 5.85 14.68
CA PRO A 163 24.01 6.93 14.40
C PRO A 163 25.07 6.60 13.35
N SER A 164 25.43 5.33 13.15
CA SER A 164 26.52 4.90 12.26
C SER A 164 26.06 4.31 10.93
N THR A 165 24.79 3.92 10.81
CA THR A 165 24.23 3.29 9.60
C THR A 165 22.90 3.88 9.14
N LEU A 166 22.41 4.95 9.79
CA LEU A 166 21.09 5.58 9.65
C LEU A 166 19.95 4.70 10.16
N VAL A 167 19.88 3.46 9.69
CA VAL A 167 18.83 2.49 10.06
C VAL A 167 19.41 1.09 10.26
N VAL A 168 18.72 0.32 11.09
CA VAL A 168 19.02 -1.07 11.42
C VAL A 168 17.71 -1.86 11.42
N PRO A 169 17.49 -2.75 10.43
CA PRO A 169 16.33 -3.62 10.43
C PRO A 169 16.46 -4.69 11.52
N SER A 170 15.34 -4.96 12.19
CA SER A 170 15.22 -6.06 13.15
C SER A 170 15.33 -7.40 12.43
N GLU A 171 16.02 -8.36 13.04
CA GLU A 171 16.14 -9.72 12.52
C GLU A 171 14.79 -10.45 12.53
N GLU A 172 13.96 -10.18 13.53
CA GLU A 172 12.62 -10.76 13.68
C GLU A 172 11.49 -9.82 13.21
N GLY A 173 11.85 -8.72 12.53
CA GLY A 173 10.89 -7.73 12.05
C GLY A 173 9.91 -8.33 11.05
N LYS A 174 8.61 -8.21 11.33
CA LYS A 174 7.54 -8.68 10.43
C LYS A 174 6.97 -7.53 9.62
N TRP A 175 7.19 -7.55 8.32
CA TRP A 175 6.78 -6.51 7.37
C TRP A 175 5.60 -6.98 6.52
N THR A 176 4.54 -7.46 7.17
CA THR A 176 3.37 -8.06 6.50
C THR A 176 2.77 -7.09 5.48
N GLY A 177 2.60 -7.57 4.24
CA GLY A 177 2.06 -6.78 3.12
C GLY A 177 3.11 -5.98 2.34
N LEU A 178 4.37 -5.92 2.81
CA LEU A 178 5.45 -5.30 2.06
C LEU A 178 5.94 -6.25 0.95
N PRO A 179 5.97 -5.84 -0.34
CA PRO A 179 6.29 -6.76 -1.44
C PRO A 179 7.69 -7.39 -1.38
N TRP A 180 8.70 -6.65 -0.89
CA TRP A 180 10.07 -7.15 -0.72
C TRP A 180 10.35 -7.74 0.67
N TRP A 181 9.31 -8.26 1.33
CA TRP A 181 9.46 -9.10 2.51
C TRP A 181 9.06 -10.52 2.18
N ASN A 182 10.02 -11.46 2.26
CA ASN A 182 9.80 -12.85 1.86
C ASN A 182 9.20 -13.73 2.98
N GLY A 183 8.67 -13.11 4.03
CA GLY A 183 8.14 -13.79 5.22
C GLY A 183 9.19 -14.07 6.30
N LYS A 184 10.49 -13.92 6.02
CA LYS A 184 11.58 -14.06 7.00
C LYS A 184 12.39 -12.79 7.13
N HIS A 185 12.79 -12.19 6.03
CA HIS A 185 13.65 -11.02 6.02
C HIS A 185 13.31 -10.08 4.86
N LEU A 186 13.82 -8.85 4.93
CA LEU A 186 13.72 -7.89 3.83
C LEU A 186 14.63 -8.32 2.67
N GLU A 187 14.25 -7.93 1.47
CA GLU A 187 15.05 -8.08 0.26
C GLU A 187 15.27 -6.71 -0.38
N ALA A 188 16.19 -6.65 -1.35
CA ALA A 188 16.38 -5.45 -2.14
C ALA A 188 15.11 -5.20 -3.00
N PRO A 189 14.57 -3.98 -3.03
CA PRO A 189 13.23 -3.73 -3.57
C PRO A 189 13.18 -3.70 -5.10
N HIS A 190 14.31 -3.79 -5.82
CA HIS A 190 14.44 -3.50 -7.27
C HIS A 190 13.37 -4.14 -8.15
N ARG A 191 12.99 -5.39 -7.88
CA ARG A 191 12.02 -6.16 -8.68
C ARG A 191 10.56 -5.80 -8.37
N TYR A 192 10.33 -5.04 -7.31
CA TYR A 192 9.02 -4.69 -6.80
C TYR A 192 8.66 -3.22 -7.03
N LEU A 193 9.60 -2.43 -7.58
CA LEU A 193 9.43 -1.01 -7.88
C LEU A 193 9.16 -0.82 -9.37
N ASN A 194 8.18 0.03 -9.69
CA ASN A 194 8.00 0.54 -11.04
C ASN A 194 9.02 1.64 -11.37
N ASP A 195 9.09 2.08 -12.63
CA ASP A 195 10.11 3.04 -13.06
C ASP A 195 9.98 4.42 -12.38
N MET A 196 8.75 4.85 -12.07
CA MET A 196 8.51 6.08 -11.31
C MET A 196 9.05 5.96 -9.88
N GLU A 197 8.76 4.84 -9.20
CA GLU A 197 9.21 4.59 -7.83
C GLU A 197 10.73 4.46 -7.75
N LYS A 198 11.39 3.90 -8.79
CA LYS A 198 12.86 3.89 -8.86
C LYS A 198 13.43 5.30 -8.94
N VAL A 199 12.85 6.18 -9.77
CA VAL A 199 13.25 7.60 -9.87
C VAL A 199 13.02 8.32 -8.53
N GLN A 200 11.86 8.12 -7.91
CA GLN A 200 11.52 8.70 -6.62
C GLN A 200 12.49 8.25 -5.52
N LEU A 201 12.75 6.94 -5.41
CA LEU A 201 13.69 6.38 -4.45
C LEU A 201 15.12 6.88 -4.70
N ALA A 202 15.59 6.89 -5.94
CA ALA A 202 16.92 7.40 -6.29
C ALA A 202 17.08 8.87 -5.90
N SER A 203 16.06 9.69 -6.16
CA SER A 203 16.08 11.11 -5.83
C SER A 203 16.02 11.36 -4.31
N TRP A 204 15.25 10.56 -3.59
CA TRP A 204 15.21 10.59 -2.13
C TRP A 204 16.55 10.17 -1.51
N LEU A 205 17.19 9.12 -2.05
CA LEU A 205 18.51 8.66 -1.60
C LEU A 205 19.60 9.70 -1.84
N ASP A 206 19.55 10.42 -2.97
CA ASP A 206 20.47 11.55 -3.24
C ASP A 206 20.29 12.68 -2.21
N HIS A 207 19.03 13.02 -1.88
CA HIS A 207 18.72 13.96 -0.80
C HIS A 207 19.25 13.47 0.57
N LEU A 208 19.03 12.20 0.91
CA LEU A 208 19.58 11.58 2.12
C LEU A 208 21.11 11.70 2.17
N GLY A 209 21.80 11.42 1.07
CA GLY A 209 23.25 11.55 0.97
C GLY A 209 23.73 12.99 1.20
N LYS A 210 23.01 13.99 0.70
CA LYS A 210 23.29 15.41 0.95
C LYS A 210 23.11 15.77 2.43
N GLU A 211 22.05 15.32 3.07
CA GLU A 211 21.80 15.58 4.49
C GLU A 211 22.82 14.93 5.43
N VAL A 212 23.29 13.72 5.09
CA VAL A 212 24.42 13.08 5.79
C VAL A 212 25.68 13.96 5.69
N ARG A 213 25.97 14.52 4.51
CA ARG A 213 27.10 15.45 4.35
C ARG A 213 26.91 16.73 5.17
N ASN A 214 25.72 17.31 5.17
CA ASN A 214 25.42 18.56 5.88
C ASN A 214 25.64 18.43 7.40
N HIS A 215 25.29 17.28 7.98
CA HIS A 215 25.41 17.03 9.42
C HIS A 215 26.77 16.44 9.85
N SER A 216 27.67 16.21 8.89
CA SER A 216 28.98 15.59 9.14
C SER A 216 30.12 16.56 9.49
N GLY A 217 29.88 17.89 9.46
CA GLY A 217 30.95 18.89 9.48
C GLY A 217 31.94 18.78 10.64
N ALA A 218 31.45 18.50 11.86
CA ALA A 218 32.28 18.36 13.06
C ALA A 218 33.05 17.03 13.15
N LEU A 219 32.71 16.06 12.30
CA LEU A 219 33.29 14.71 12.28
C LEU A 219 34.35 14.52 11.18
N ARG A 220 34.59 15.56 10.38
CA ARG A 220 35.59 15.55 9.31
C ARG A 220 36.94 15.96 9.85
N ASP A 221 37.98 15.32 9.33
CA ASP A 221 39.36 15.72 9.63
C ASP A 221 39.67 17.12 9.07
N ALA A 222 40.85 17.66 9.38
CA ALA A 222 41.29 18.97 8.89
C ALA A 222 41.37 19.08 7.35
N LYS A 223 41.30 17.95 6.62
CA LYS A 223 41.27 17.88 5.16
C LYS A 223 39.85 17.67 4.62
N GLY A 224 38.84 17.67 5.49
CA GLY A 224 37.45 17.48 5.13
C GLY A 224 37.04 16.01 4.91
N ASN A 225 37.88 15.03 5.25
CA ASN A 225 37.59 13.62 5.01
C ASN A 225 36.98 12.95 6.24
N SER A 226 36.13 11.95 6.02
CA SER A 226 35.64 11.09 7.11
C SER A 226 35.32 9.72 6.56
N LYS A 227 36.15 8.72 6.93
CA LYS A 227 36.00 7.34 6.44
C LYS A 227 34.59 6.78 6.67
N PRO A 228 33.96 6.92 7.85
CA PRO A 228 32.61 6.39 8.08
C PRO A 228 31.56 7.04 7.17
N ILE A 229 31.66 8.35 6.96
CA ILE A 229 30.71 9.11 6.15
C ILE A 229 30.88 8.81 4.67
N ASP A 230 32.11 8.79 4.17
CA ASP A 230 32.42 8.47 2.77
C ASP A 230 31.98 7.04 2.44
N ARG A 231 32.06 6.12 3.41
CA ARG A 231 31.63 4.73 3.31
C ARG A 231 30.11 4.59 3.16
N ILE A 232 29.33 5.25 4.02
CA ILE A 232 27.86 5.23 3.92
C ILE A 232 27.39 5.95 2.66
N ILE A 233 28.00 7.08 2.30
CA ILE A 233 27.70 7.79 1.04
C ILE A 233 27.99 6.89 -0.17
N GLY A 234 29.11 6.14 -0.16
CA GLY A 234 29.43 5.19 -1.21
C GLY A 234 28.37 4.08 -1.37
N LEU A 235 27.83 3.58 -0.26
CA LEU A 235 26.72 2.62 -0.29
C LEU A 235 25.42 3.22 -0.82
N ILE A 236 25.10 4.46 -0.44
CA ILE A 236 23.93 5.20 -0.97
C ILE A 236 24.07 5.39 -2.48
N ASN A 237 25.23 5.84 -2.96
CA ASN A 237 25.49 6.03 -4.39
C ASN A 237 25.41 4.71 -5.16
N SER A 238 26.00 3.64 -4.62
CA SER A 238 25.90 2.31 -5.23
C SER A 238 24.45 1.82 -5.31
N TYR A 239 23.63 2.16 -4.31
CA TYR A 239 22.21 1.85 -4.33
C TYR A 239 21.48 2.65 -5.43
N ILE A 240 21.72 3.96 -5.53
CA ILE A 240 21.18 4.81 -6.61
C ILE A 240 21.54 4.23 -7.98
N ASP A 241 22.82 3.93 -8.22
CA ASP A 241 23.30 3.39 -9.49
C ASP A 241 22.62 2.05 -9.83
N SER A 242 22.43 1.18 -8.83
CA SER A 242 21.78 -0.12 -9.00
C SER A 242 20.30 -0.04 -9.37
N LEU A 243 19.61 1.09 -9.09
CA LEU A 243 18.22 1.30 -9.48
C LEU A 243 18.08 1.54 -10.99
N GLY A 244 19.15 1.95 -11.68
CA GLY A 244 19.13 2.26 -13.11
C GLY A 244 18.21 3.44 -13.47
N ALA A 245 17.92 4.31 -12.51
CA ALA A 245 17.00 5.44 -12.66
C ALA A 245 17.74 6.78 -12.60
N ARG A 246 17.20 7.79 -13.28
CA ARG A 246 17.71 9.15 -13.21
C ARG A 246 17.36 9.77 -11.84
N VAL A 247 18.27 10.57 -11.30
CA VAL A 247 18.02 11.40 -10.12
C VAL A 247 17.40 12.72 -10.57
N GLU A 248 16.27 13.10 -9.97
CA GLU A 248 15.62 14.38 -10.17
C GLU A 248 16.04 15.37 -9.07
N GLN A 249 16.40 16.60 -9.45
CA GLN A 249 16.94 17.58 -8.50
C GLN A 249 15.89 18.10 -7.50
N ASN A 250 14.60 18.04 -7.85
CA ASN A 250 13.50 18.60 -7.06
C ASN A 250 12.55 17.50 -6.60
N VAL A 251 13.07 16.52 -5.85
CA VAL A 251 12.22 15.52 -5.19
C VAL A 251 11.26 16.23 -4.23
N LYS A 252 9.95 16.00 -4.40
CA LYS A 252 8.95 16.48 -3.43
C LYS A 252 8.93 15.52 -2.26
N LEU A 253 9.20 16.05 -1.08
CA LEU A 253 9.15 15.32 0.18
C LEU A 253 7.87 15.66 0.93
N SER A 254 7.45 14.78 1.83
CA SER A 254 6.29 14.99 2.68
C SER A 254 6.33 16.33 3.39
N ASP A 255 5.19 17.01 3.47
CA ASP A 255 5.06 18.28 4.20
C ASP A 255 4.98 18.06 5.72
N SER A 256 4.70 16.82 6.16
CA SER A 256 4.52 16.51 7.58
C SER A 256 5.86 16.41 8.31
N ALA A 257 6.04 17.25 9.34
CA ALA A 257 7.18 17.18 10.23
C ALA A 257 7.15 15.99 11.21
N ALA A 258 6.03 15.27 11.29
CA ALA A 258 5.89 14.06 12.12
C ALA A 258 5.14 12.98 11.33
N PHE A 259 5.57 12.73 10.09
CA PHE A 259 4.90 11.78 9.20
C PHE A 259 4.72 10.39 9.86
N PHE A 260 5.75 9.93 10.56
CA PHE A 260 5.74 8.63 11.26
C PHE A 260 5.10 8.69 12.66
N GLY A 261 4.40 9.77 13.01
CA GLY A 261 3.80 10.00 14.33
C GLY A 261 4.72 10.69 15.35
N GLU A 262 6.04 10.70 15.09
CA GLU A 262 7.05 11.37 15.90
C GLU A 262 8.03 12.11 14.96
N ASP A 263 8.52 13.28 15.36
CA ASP A 263 9.48 14.07 14.59
C ASP A 263 10.89 13.48 14.70
N ILE A 264 11.37 12.88 13.61
CA ILE A 264 12.74 12.39 13.49
C ILE A 264 13.66 13.57 13.16
N ASN A 265 14.40 14.08 14.15
CA ASN A 265 15.09 15.38 14.03
C ASN A 265 16.50 15.39 14.65
N ARG A 266 17.15 14.23 14.78
CA ARG A 266 18.51 14.09 15.31
C ARG A 266 19.54 14.01 14.19
N GLY A 267 20.36 15.04 14.04
CA GLY A 267 21.46 15.07 13.08
C GLY A 267 21.05 14.64 11.68
N SER A 268 21.80 13.71 11.07
CA SER A 268 21.49 13.22 9.71
C SER A 268 20.22 12.38 9.62
N LEU A 269 19.63 11.95 10.75
CA LEU A 269 18.37 11.21 10.74
C LEU A 269 17.17 12.08 10.34
N ILE A 270 17.32 13.41 10.32
CA ILE A 270 16.26 14.33 9.86
C ILE A 270 15.80 14.02 8.42
N ALA A 271 16.71 13.50 7.60
CA ALA A 271 16.41 13.09 6.23
C ALA A 271 15.45 11.89 6.16
N LEU A 272 15.39 11.07 7.22
CA LEU A 272 14.46 9.94 7.30
C LEU A 272 13.03 10.40 7.59
N ASN A 273 12.85 11.59 8.15
CA ASN A 273 11.56 12.07 8.63
C ASN A 273 10.55 12.35 7.51
N ARG A 274 11.05 12.65 6.31
CA ARG A 274 10.22 13.07 5.18
C ARG A 274 10.33 12.05 4.04
N PRO A 275 9.36 11.12 3.91
CA PRO A 275 9.29 10.26 2.74
C PRO A 275 9.02 11.08 1.46
N VAL A 276 9.12 10.43 0.31
CA VAL A 276 8.67 11.00 -0.97
C VAL A 276 7.18 11.33 -0.87
N LYS A 277 6.81 12.55 -1.26
CA LYS A 277 5.43 13.00 -1.26
C LYS A 277 4.61 12.21 -2.27
N ALA A 278 3.44 11.75 -1.86
CA ALA A 278 2.48 11.19 -2.79
C ALA A 278 1.85 12.34 -3.59
N GLU A 279 2.03 12.34 -4.91
CA GLU A 279 1.38 13.32 -5.78
C GLU A 279 -0.05 12.91 -6.07
N SER A 280 -0.98 13.88 -6.02
CA SER A 280 -2.37 13.64 -6.42
C SER A 280 -2.43 13.27 -7.89
N GLN A 281 -3.05 12.14 -8.21
CA GLN A 281 -3.26 11.68 -9.57
C GLN A 281 -4.76 11.63 -9.90
N GLU A 282 -5.09 11.62 -11.19
CA GLU A 282 -6.46 11.34 -11.60
C GLU A 282 -6.84 9.92 -11.19
N SER A 283 -8.08 9.75 -10.72
CA SER A 283 -8.61 8.44 -10.39
C SER A 283 -8.66 7.57 -11.63
N ASN A 284 -8.14 6.34 -11.55
CA ASN A 284 -8.29 5.31 -12.59
C ASN A 284 -9.61 4.54 -12.46
N VAL A 285 -10.26 4.62 -11.30
CA VAL A 285 -11.47 3.85 -10.97
C VAL A 285 -12.75 4.70 -10.97
N ARG A 286 -12.66 5.93 -11.50
CA ARG A 286 -13.81 6.82 -11.66
C ARG A 286 -14.70 6.30 -12.77
N LEU A 287 -16.00 6.15 -12.48
CA LEU A 287 -17.02 5.79 -13.45
C LEU A 287 -17.18 6.90 -14.50
N VAL A 288 -17.17 6.51 -15.77
CA VAL A 288 -17.43 7.40 -16.90
C VAL A 288 -18.88 7.21 -17.36
N GLY A 289 -19.76 8.14 -16.96
CA GLY A 289 -21.19 8.09 -17.28
C GLY A 289 -21.53 8.38 -18.75
N SER A 290 -22.82 8.29 -19.07
CA SER A 290 -23.37 8.69 -20.38
C SER A 290 -23.18 10.18 -20.62
N LEU A 291 -22.99 10.60 -21.87
CA LEU A 291 -22.73 12.00 -22.25
C LEU A 291 -23.83 12.97 -21.79
N ASP A 292 -25.07 12.50 -21.78
CA ASP A 292 -26.25 13.31 -21.46
C ASP A 292 -26.49 13.43 -19.94
N LYS A 293 -25.72 12.71 -19.12
CA LYS A 293 -25.76 12.79 -17.66
C LYS A 293 -24.62 13.67 -17.18
N SER A 294 -24.96 14.84 -16.64
CA SER A 294 -23.99 15.77 -16.05
C SER A 294 -24.50 16.29 -14.69
N GLY A 295 -23.59 16.73 -13.83
CA GLY A 295 -23.92 17.35 -12.54
C GLY A 295 -23.92 16.42 -11.32
N ALA A 296 -23.74 15.11 -11.49
CA ALA A 296 -23.51 14.19 -10.38
C ALA A 296 -22.06 14.29 -9.85
N LEU A 297 -21.87 14.06 -8.55
CA LEU A 297 -20.53 13.92 -7.97
C LEU A 297 -19.78 12.76 -8.64
N PRO A 298 -18.44 12.77 -8.75
CA PRO A 298 -17.70 11.64 -9.29
C PRO A 298 -17.96 10.36 -8.47
N LEU A 299 -18.33 9.27 -9.14
CA LEU A 299 -18.48 7.95 -8.54
C LEU A 299 -17.21 7.12 -8.75
N LEU A 300 -16.62 6.62 -7.68
CA LEU A 300 -15.44 5.79 -7.65
C LEU A 300 -15.84 4.35 -7.34
N ILE A 301 -15.44 3.40 -8.19
CA ILE A 301 -15.72 1.97 -8.01
C ILE A 301 -14.49 1.28 -7.44
N VAL A 302 -14.53 0.91 -6.16
CA VAL A 302 -13.39 0.29 -5.47
C VAL A 302 -13.53 -1.23 -5.49
N ASP A 303 -12.51 -1.91 -5.97
CA ASP A 303 -12.41 -3.36 -5.94
C ASP A 303 -10.94 -3.78 -6.02
N ALA A 304 -10.53 -4.69 -5.13
CA ALA A 304 -9.17 -5.21 -5.06
C ALA A 304 -8.77 -5.97 -6.34
N GLU A 305 -9.75 -6.53 -7.07
CA GLU A 305 -9.53 -7.33 -8.26
C GLU A 305 -9.27 -6.49 -9.53
N ILE A 306 -9.50 -5.17 -9.49
CA ILE A 306 -9.28 -4.28 -10.65
C ILE A 306 -7.86 -4.37 -11.18
N ALA A 307 -6.86 -4.37 -10.30
CA ALA A 307 -5.46 -4.47 -10.71
C ALA A 307 -5.20 -5.77 -11.50
N ARG A 308 -5.71 -6.90 -11.00
CA ARG A 308 -5.59 -8.19 -11.68
C ARG A 308 -6.33 -8.20 -13.01
N TYR A 309 -7.55 -7.63 -13.06
CA TYR A 309 -8.36 -7.56 -14.28
C TYR A 309 -7.69 -6.74 -15.38
N TRP A 310 -6.99 -5.67 -15.02
CA TRP A 310 -6.25 -4.82 -15.96
C TRP A 310 -4.83 -5.28 -16.25
N ASN A 311 -4.38 -6.39 -15.64
CA ASN A 311 -2.99 -6.87 -15.71
C ASN A 311 -1.99 -5.78 -15.27
N GLU A 312 -2.34 -5.11 -14.17
CA GLU A 312 -1.62 -4.01 -13.54
C GLU A 312 -1.35 -4.36 -12.07
N THR A 313 -0.54 -3.54 -11.40
CA THR A 313 -0.21 -3.73 -9.98
C THR A 313 -1.10 -2.85 -9.12
N SER A 314 -1.46 -3.27 -7.90
CA SER A 314 -2.28 -2.43 -7.00
C SER A 314 -1.71 -1.00 -6.80
N PRO A 315 -0.38 -0.78 -6.70
CA PRO A 315 0.19 0.57 -6.64
C PRO A 315 0.02 1.40 -7.92
N SER A 316 -0.15 0.78 -9.10
CA SER A 316 -0.40 1.52 -10.36
C SER A 316 -1.86 1.94 -10.54
N ILE A 317 -2.78 1.50 -9.67
CA ILE A 317 -4.19 1.89 -9.71
C ILE A 317 -4.46 3.03 -8.71
N TRP A 318 -4.56 4.25 -9.20
CA TRP A 318 -4.95 5.44 -8.44
C TRP A 318 -6.46 5.45 -8.18
N VAL A 319 -6.83 5.67 -6.91
CA VAL A 319 -8.23 5.65 -6.47
C VAL A 319 -8.75 7.07 -6.32
N TYR A 320 -8.15 7.86 -5.44
CA TYR A 320 -8.50 9.26 -5.24
C TYR A 320 -7.35 10.02 -4.61
N ARG A 321 -7.07 11.22 -5.12
CA ARG A 321 -5.99 12.09 -4.66
C ARG A 321 -4.64 11.34 -4.64
N ASP A 322 -4.05 11.22 -3.46
CA ASP A 322 -2.75 10.61 -3.17
C ASP A 322 -2.84 9.11 -2.80
N ARG A 323 -4.03 8.51 -2.89
CA ARG A 323 -4.24 7.09 -2.57
C ARG A 323 -4.34 6.23 -3.84
N ASN A 324 -3.51 5.20 -3.89
CA ASN A 324 -3.63 4.06 -4.80
C ASN A 324 -4.25 2.85 -4.11
N LEU A 325 -4.63 1.83 -4.89
CA LEU A 325 -5.32 0.63 -4.41
C LEU A 325 -4.50 -0.17 -3.38
N ALA A 326 -3.17 -0.11 -3.42
CA ALA A 326 -2.32 -0.75 -2.42
C ALA A 326 -2.32 -0.01 -1.07
N SER A 327 -2.42 1.32 -1.11
CA SER A 327 -2.40 2.21 0.06
C SER A 327 -3.78 2.52 0.66
N LEU A 328 -4.85 2.08 -0.02
CA LEU A 328 -6.23 2.44 0.33
C LEU A 328 -6.66 1.79 1.63
N ARG A 329 -7.16 2.59 2.58
CA ARG A 329 -7.71 2.10 3.85
C ARG A 329 -9.21 2.46 3.97
N PRO A 330 -10.00 1.70 4.75
CA PRO A 330 -11.41 2.01 4.97
C PRO A 330 -11.67 3.41 5.54
N GLU A 331 -10.74 3.94 6.33
CA GLU A 331 -10.83 5.29 6.91
C GLU A 331 -10.73 6.37 5.84
N ASP A 332 -9.93 6.14 4.79
CA ASP A 332 -9.81 7.08 3.67
C ASP A 332 -11.17 7.20 2.95
N ILE A 333 -11.86 6.07 2.71
CA ILE A 333 -13.19 6.03 2.07
C ILE A 333 -14.23 6.82 2.90
N LYS A 334 -14.25 6.61 4.22
CA LYS A 334 -15.17 7.33 5.13
C LYS A 334 -14.94 8.84 5.07
N SER A 335 -13.67 9.26 5.16
CA SER A 335 -13.29 10.67 5.09
C SER A 335 -13.73 11.33 3.77
N TRP A 336 -13.60 10.62 2.64
CA TRP A 336 -14.02 11.15 1.35
C TRP A 336 -15.55 11.27 1.23
N GLN A 337 -16.29 10.28 1.73
CA GLN A 337 -17.76 10.35 1.76
C GLN A 337 -18.26 11.51 2.63
N GLU A 338 -17.61 11.76 3.78
CA GLU A 338 -17.91 12.91 4.65
C GLU A 338 -17.62 14.26 3.98
N SER A 339 -16.54 14.34 3.19
CA SER A 339 -16.18 15.56 2.45
C SER A 339 -17.17 15.94 1.34
N ARG A 340 -18.01 15.00 0.90
CA ARG A 340 -18.97 15.15 -0.21
C ARG A 340 -18.37 15.58 -1.55
N GLU A 341 -17.07 15.35 -1.76
CA GLU A 341 -16.42 15.63 -3.04
C GLU A 341 -16.59 14.49 -4.05
N VAL A 342 -16.66 13.25 -3.57
CA VAL A 342 -16.80 12.04 -4.37
C VAL A 342 -17.73 11.05 -3.67
N ILE A 343 -18.34 10.18 -4.45
CA ILE A 343 -19.05 9.01 -3.95
C ILE A 343 -18.17 7.79 -4.18
N CYS A 344 -17.97 6.98 -3.16
CA CYS A 344 -17.17 5.77 -3.24
C CYS A 344 -18.06 4.57 -2.93
N LEU A 345 -18.07 3.57 -3.83
CA LEU A 345 -18.78 2.31 -3.67
C LEU A 345 -17.86 1.13 -3.94
N GLU A 346 -18.00 0.07 -3.15
CA GLU A 346 -17.40 -1.20 -3.52
C GLU A 346 -18.18 -1.84 -4.66
N SER A 347 -17.49 -2.58 -5.53
CA SER A 347 -18.12 -3.24 -6.69
C SER A 347 -19.30 -4.15 -6.31
N LYS A 348 -19.23 -4.80 -5.14
CA LYS A 348 -20.29 -5.67 -4.60
C LYS A 348 -21.57 -4.91 -4.23
N ASP A 349 -21.46 -3.62 -3.89
CA ASP A 349 -22.57 -2.76 -3.45
C ASP A 349 -23.31 -2.13 -4.65
N LEU A 350 -22.85 -2.40 -5.87
CA LEU A 350 -23.56 -2.06 -7.11
C LEU A 350 -24.81 -2.91 -7.33
N PHE A 351 -24.89 -4.05 -6.65
CA PHE A 351 -25.95 -5.01 -6.80
C PHE A 351 -26.80 -5.10 -5.53
N LEU A 352 -28.12 -5.15 -5.69
CA LEU A 352 -29.02 -5.43 -4.57
C LEU A 352 -28.79 -6.86 -4.04
N PRO A 353 -29.06 -7.11 -2.74
CA PRO A 353 -28.84 -8.41 -2.12
C PRO A 353 -29.54 -9.56 -2.86
N GLU A 354 -30.75 -9.32 -3.33
CA GLU A 354 -31.64 -10.32 -3.92
C GLU A 354 -32.10 -9.91 -5.32
N LEU A 355 -32.48 -10.92 -6.11
CA LEU A 355 -33.10 -10.76 -7.42
C LEU A 355 -34.58 -11.12 -7.27
N GLY A 356 -35.43 -10.10 -7.22
CA GLY A 356 -36.87 -10.26 -7.37
C GLY A 356 -37.25 -10.52 -8.83
N PHE A 357 -38.31 -11.26 -9.06
CA PHE A 357 -38.84 -11.51 -10.41
C PHE A 357 -40.34 -11.73 -10.37
N ILE A 358 -40.99 -11.53 -11.51
CA ILE A 358 -42.43 -11.78 -11.68
C ILE A 358 -42.58 -13.10 -12.43
N ASP A 359 -43.39 -14.02 -11.91
CA ASP A 359 -43.62 -15.35 -12.50
C ASP A 359 -44.56 -15.30 -13.73
N LYS A 360 -44.32 -14.33 -14.62
CA LYS A 360 -45.04 -14.11 -15.86
C LYS A 360 -44.07 -13.49 -16.88
N GLU A 361 -44.19 -13.87 -18.15
CA GLU A 361 -43.39 -13.31 -19.25
C GLU A 361 -43.89 -11.93 -19.68
N ALA A 362 -42.96 -11.03 -20.05
CA ALA A 362 -43.24 -9.76 -20.72
C ALA A 362 -44.22 -8.81 -20.00
N ILE A 363 -44.13 -8.75 -18.66
CA ILE A 363 -45.03 -7.96 -17.82
C ILE A 363 -44.87 -6.44 -17.96
N PHE A 364 -43.74 -5.98 -18.51
CA PHE A 364 -43.48 -4.57 -18.75
C PHE A 364 -43.48 -4.25 -20.26
N PRO A 365 -44.64 -4.05 -20.91
CA PRO A 365 -44.71 -3.63 -22.30
C PRO A 365 -43.91 -2.34 -22.53
N GLY A 366 -42.95 -2.37 -23.46
CA GLY A 366 -42.05 -1.24 -23.73
C GLY A 366 -40.93 -1.05 -22.70
N GLY A 367 -40.87 -1.86 -21.64
CA GLY A 367 -39.80 -1.86 -20.67
C GLY A 367 -38.47 -2.32 -21.29
N LEU A 368 -37.38 -1.67 -20.90
CA LEU A 368 -36.04 -2.05 -21.33
C LEU A 368 -35.51 -3.16 -20.45
N LEU A 369 -35.23 -4.33 -21.03
CA LEU A 369 -34.64 -5.48 -20.33
C LEU A 369 -33.26 -5.83 -20.89
N PRO A 370 -32.29 -6.25 -20.05
CA PRO A 370 -30.97 -6.67 -20.50
C PRO A 370 -30.98 -7.88 -21.42
N GLU A 371 -29.90 -8.05 -22.19
CA GLU A 371 -29.66 -9.26 -22.96
C GLU A 371 -29.74 -10.49 -22.04
N GLY A 372 -30.44 -11.54 -22.47
CA GLY A 372 -30.62 -12.78 -21.71
C GLY A 372 -31.82 -12.80 -20.77
N ALA A 373 -32.43 -11.66 -20.44
CA ALA A 373 -33.59 -11.60 -19.53
C ALA A 373 -34.76 -12.48 -20.01
N ALA A 374 -35.08 -12.46 -21.30
CA ALA A 374 -36.17 -13.24 -21.90
C ALA A 374 -35.96 -14.77 -21.88
N THR A 375 -34.76 -15.23 -21.54
CA THR A 375 -34.44 -16.67 -21.47
C THR A 375 -34.52 -17.23 -20.06
N LEU A 376 -34.73 -16.38 -19.06
CA LEU A 376 -34.81 -16.80 -17.68
C LEU A 376 -36.11 -17.58 -17.43
N THR A 377 -35.98 -18.67 -16.68
CA THR A 377 -37.11 -19.53 -16.33
C THR A 377 -37.10 -19.90 -14.86
N PHE A 378 -38.29 -19.95 -14.25
CA PHE A 378 -38.52 -20.46 -12.91
C PHE A 378 -39.61 -21.54 -12.98
N ASN A 379 -39.41 -22.69 -12.35
CA ASN A 379 -40.34 -23.83 -12.41
C ASN A 379 -40.78 -24.24 -13.84
N GLY A 380 -39.91 -24.03 -14.83
CA GLY A 380 -40.19 -24.33 -16.25
C GLY A 380 -40.94 -23.24 -17.01
N ASN A 381 -41.39 -22.18 -16.34
CA ASN A 381 -42.08 -21.04 -16.94
C ASN A 381 -41.12 -19.88 -17.17
N ARG A 382 -41.38 -19.07 -18.21
CA ARG A 382 -40.62 -17.83 -18.46
C ARG A 382 -41.03 -16.75 -17.46
N ILE A 383 -40.04 -16.01 -16.98
CA ILE A 383 -40.22 -14.97 -15.96
C ILE A 383 -39.77 -13.59 -16.46
N THR A 384 -40.20 -12.53 -15.76
CA THR A 384 -39.70 -11.17 -15.97
C THR A 384 -38.84 -10.76 -14.77
N PRO A 385 -37.49 -10.62 -14.94
CA PRO A 385 -36.62 -10.25 -13.83
C PRO A 385 -36.74 -8.76 -13.47
N LEU A 386 -36.68 -8.42 -12.18
CA LEU A 386 -36.47 -7.06 -11.71
C LEU A 386 -34.96 -6.81 -11.57
N ILE A 387 -34.44 -5.81 -12.28
CA ILE A 387 -32.98 -5.59 -12.37
C ILE A 387 -32.43 -5.18 -10.98
N PRO A 388 -31.63 -6.04 -10.30
CA PRO A 388 -31.23 -5.86 -8.91
C PRO A 388 -29.98 -4.97 -8.81
N LEU A 389 -30.09 -3.71 -9.22
CA LEU A 389 -28.98 -2.75 -9.21
C LEU A 389 -29.20 -1.63 -8.22
N ASN A 390 -28.09 -1.10 -7.70
CA ASN A 390 -28.10 0.10 -6.89
C ASN A 390 -28.57 1.29 -7.76
N PRO A 391 -29.65 1.99 -7.38
CA PRO A 391 -30.25 3.05 -8.20
C PRO A 391 -29.32 4.24 -8.44
N ILE A 392 -28.24 4.38 -7.67
CA ILE A 392 -27.22 5.40 -7.89
C ILE A 392 -26.69 5.41 -9.33
N LEU A 393 -26.65 4.25 -10.01
CA LEU A 393 -26.20 4.15 -11.39
C LEU A 393 -27.07 4.95 -12.37
N LEU A 394 -28.34 5.22 -12.04
CA LEU A 394 -29.25 6.05 -12.86
C LEU A 394 -28.87 7.54 -12.86
N ASN A 395 -28.03 7.97 -11.92
CA ASN A 395 -27.45 9.31 -11.93
C ASN A 395 -26.32 9.44 -12.97
N TYR A 396 -25.72 8.32 -13.39
CA TYR A 396 -24.58 8.28 -14.29
C TYR A 396 -24.91 7.71 -15.67
N PHE A 397 -25.92 6.85 -15.77
CA PHE A 397 -26.34 6.22 -17.02
C PHE A 397 -27.78 6.56 -17.37
N THR A 398 -28.05 6.69 -18.66
CA THR A 398 -29.42 6.59 -19.19
C THR A 398 -29.89 5.14 -19.09
N PRO A 399 -31.21 4.88 -18.99
CA PRO A 399 -31.73 3.51 -19.01
C PRO A 399 -31.24 2.68 -20.20
N GLU A 400 -31.18 3.28 -21.39
CA GLU A 400 -30.72 2.63 -22.63
C GLU A 400 -29.24 2.26 -22.57
N ASP A 401 -28.38 3.15 -22.05
CA ASP A 401 -26.95 2.87 -21.90
C ASP A 401 -26.71 1.81 -20.82
N LEU A 402 -27.43 1.89 -19.70
CA LEU A 402 -27.33 0.92 -18.61
C LEU A 402 -27.70 -0.49 -19.08
N ILE A 403 -28.80 -0.63 -19.82
CA ILE A 403 -29.29 -1.94 -20.30
C ILE A 403 -28.31 -2.57 -21.30
N ARG A 404 -27.63 -1.77 -22.14
CA ARG A 404 -26.59 -2.27 -23.06
C ARG A 404 -25.35 -2.80 -22.35
N ARG A 405 -25.13 -2.40 -21.09
CA ARG A 405 -23.99 -2.84 -20.27
C ARG A 405 -24.32 -4.05 -19.42
N LEU A 406 -25.59 -4.44 -19.36
CA LEU A 406 -26.08 -5.52 -18.52
C LEU A 406 -26.28 -6.79 -19.34
N LYS A 407 -25.97 -7.92 -18.72
CA LYS A 407 -26.22 -9.23 -19.31
C LYS A 407 -26.63 -10.24 -18.26
N PHE A 408 -27.78 -10.85 -18.48
CA PHE A 408 -28.20 -12.06 -17.77
C PHE A 408 -27.64 -13.30 -18.45
N SER A 409 -27.24 -14.26 -17.63
CA SER A 409 -26.85 -15.60 -18.06
C SER A 409 -27.21 -16.62 -16.99
N VAL A 410 -27.41 -17.87 -17.36
CA VAL A 410 -27.68 -18.96 -16.41
C VAL A 410 -26.44 -19.83 -16.31
N VAL A 411 -25.96 -20.04 -15.08
CA VAL A 411 -24.83 -20.94 -14.79
C VAL A 411 -25.27 -21.94 -13.74
N GLY A 412 -25.48 -23.19 -14.15
CA GLY A 412 -26.09 -24.20 -13.29
C GLY A 412 -27.54 -23.83 -12.95
N SER A 413 -27.85 -23.70 -11.66
CA SER A 413 -29.16 -23.28 -11.15
C SER A 413 -29.22 -21.81 -10.73
N GLN A 414 -28.17 -21.02 -11.02
CA GLN A 414 -28.10 -19.62 -10.64
C GLN A 414 -28.18 -18.69 -11.85
N VAL A 415 -28.80 -17.54 -11.62
CA VAL A 415 -28.85 -16.43 -12.57
C VAL A 415 -27.70 -15.48 -12.29
N ASN A 416 -26.81 -15.34 -13.26
CA ASN A 416 -25.69 -14.42 -13.22
C ASN A 416 -26.06 -13.12 -13.93
N LEU A 417 -25.97 -12.01 -13.21
CA LEU A 417 -26.04 -10.68 -13.77
C LEU A 417 -24.63 -10.10 -13.86
N ALA A 418 -24.19 -9.77 -15.06
CA ALA A 418 -22.95 -9.05 -15.30
C ALA A 418 -23.24 -7.60 -15.71
N ILE A 419 -22.39 -6.68 -15.24
CA ILE A 419 -22.37 -5.27 -15.65
C ILE A 419 -20.97 -4.89 -16.14
N ASP A 420 -20.89 -4.27 -17.32
CA ASP A 420 -19.65 -3.71 -17.86
C ASP A 420 -19.54 -2.21 -17.53
N LEU A 421 -18.69 -1.88 -16.55
CA LEU A 421 -18.49 -0.52 -16.06
C LEU A 421 -17.35 0.17 -16.82
N PRO A 422 -17.60 1.29 -17.51
CA PRO A 422 -16.55 2.10 -18.11
C PRO A 422 -15.84 2.91 -17.02
N LEU A 423 -14.60 2.56 -16.68
CA LEU A 423 -13.78 3.32 -15.73
C LEU A 423 -12.74 4.15 -16.48
N SER A 424 -12.23 5.22 -15.86
CA SER A 424 -11.20 6.07 -16.46
C SER A 424 -9.93 5.31 -16.89
N GLY A 425 -9.57 4.25 -16.18
CA GLY A 425 -8.46 3.35 -16.53
C GLY A 425 -7.07 3.93 -16.20
N VAL A 426 -6.03 3.10 -16.36
CA VAL A 426 -4.64 3.37 -15.89
C VAL A 426 -3.83 4.24 -16.85
N LYS A 427 -4.22 4.27 -18.12
CA LYS A 427 -3.44 4.93 -19.17
C LYS A 427 -4.11 6.24 -19.54
N GLY A 428 -3.32 7.22 -19.99
CA GLY A 428 -3.80 8.39 -20.75
C GLY A 428 -4.48 8.03 -22.09
N SER A 429 -5.08 6.84 -22.18
CA SER A 429 -6.00 6.42 -23.22
C SER A 429 -7.19 7.38 -23.21
N LYS A 430 -7.46 7.97 -24.37
CA LYS A 430 -8.62 8.84 -24.60
C LYS A 430 -9.98 8.12 -24.40
N ALA A 431 -9.97 6.82 -24.13
CA ALA A 431 -11.15 5.98 -24.00
C ALA A 431 -11.18 5.28 -22.62
N PRO A 432 -12.36 5.17 -22.00
CA PRO A 432 -12.55 4.42 -20.76
C PRO A 432 -12.14 2.94 -20.91
N GLN A 433 -11.64 2.36 -19.83
CA GLN A 433 -11.34 0.94 -19.72
C GLN A 433 -12.47 0.22 -19.00
N ASN A 434 -13.07 -0.79 -19.64
CA ASN A 434 -14.17 -1.53 -19.04
C ASN A 434 -13.69 -2.42 -17.88
N TYR A 435 -14.52 -2.51 -16.84
CA TYR A 435 -14.38 -3.42 -15.71
C TYR A 435 -15.69 -4.19 -15.53
N ARG A 436 -15.63 -5.52 -15.73
CA ARG A 436 -16.82 -6.38 -15.62
C ARG A 436 -16.99 -6.88 -14.18
N VAL A 437 -18.13 -6.57 -13.59
CA VAL A 437 -18.54 -7.10 -12.28
C VAL A 437 -19.68 -8.08 -12.49
N THR A 438 -19.74 -9.15 -11.70
CA THR A 438 -20.79 -10.17 -11.82
C THR A 438 -21.30 -10.57 -10.44
N LYS A 439 -22.61 -10.76 -10.33
CA LYS A 439 -23.24 -11.35 -9.14
C LYS A 439 -24.18 -12.49 -9.55
N SER A 440 -24.13 -13.57 -8.77
CA SER A 440 -24.93 -14.77 -8.96
C SER A 440 -26.09 -14.79 -7.96
N TYR A 441 -27.29 -15.07 -8.46
CA TYR A 441 -28.52 -15.08 -7.69
C TYR A 441 -29.21 -16.44 -7.78
N PRO A 442 -29.64 -17.03 -6.65
CA PRO A 442 -30.61 -18.11 -6.68
C PRO A 442 -32.00 -17.55 -7.03
N LEU A 443 -32.74 -18.24 -7.90
CA LEU A 443 -34.17 -18.02 -8.04
C LEU A 443 -34.88 -18.81 -6.94
N LYS A 444 -35.61 -18.12 -6.07
CA LYS A 444 -36.34 -18.70 -4.95
C LYS A 444 -37.79 -18.27 -5.02
N GLU A 445 -38.68 -19.10 -4.50
CA GLU A 445 -40.12 -18.81 -4.42
C GLU A 445 -40.40 -17.56 -3.59
N GLU A 446 -39.64 -17.33 -2.50
CA GLU A 446 -39.73 -16.11 -1.66
C GLU A 446 -39.39 -14.80 -2.41
N ASN A 447 -38.76 -14.88 -3.58
CA ASN A 447 -38.41 -13.73 -4.42
C ASN A 447 -39.34 -13.57 -5.63
N ALA A 448 -40.30 -14.48 -5.81
CA ALA A 448 -41.28 -14.43 -6.87
C ALA A 448 -42.43 -13.51 -6.45
N LEU A 449 -42.74 -12.53 -7.31
CA LEU A 449 -43.91 -11.67 -7.16
C LEU A 449 -45.05 -12.26 -7.99
N GLU A 450 -46.13 -12.65 -7.31
CA GLU A 450 -47.32 -13.23 -7.94
C GLU A 450 -48.20 -12.14 -8.59
N GLU A 451 -48.25 -10.98 -7.93
CA GLU A 451 -49.08 -9.83 -8.28
C GLU A 451 -48.24 -8.65 -8.78
N VAL A 452 -48.80 -7.92 -9.75
CA VAL A 452 -48.10 -6.82 -10.43
C VAL A 452 -48.92 -5.54 -10.18
N PRO A 453 -48.31 -4.48 -9.62
CA PRO A 453 -48.98 -3.19 -9.49
C PRO A 453 -49.38 -2.67 -10.88
N VAL A 454 -50.51 -1.96 -10.93
CA VAL A 454 -50.96 -1.26 -12.13
C VAL A 454 -50.00 -0.10 -12.38
N LEU A 455 -49.41 -0.08 -13.57
CA LEU A 455 -48.56 1.01 -14.05
C LEU A 455 -49.06 1.43 -15.44
N GLU A 456 -49.58 2.65 -15.53
CA GLU A 456 -50.12 3.20 -16.78
C GLU A 456 -49.52 4.58 -17.07
N VAL A 457 -49.40 4.90 -18.37
CA VAL A 457 -49.02 6.23 -18.85
C VAL A 457 -50.11 6.75 -19.78
N TRP A 458 -50.56 7.98 -19.55
CA TRP A 458 -51.58 8.65 -20.34
C TRP A 458 -51.11 10.04 -20.81
N PRO A 459 -51.36 10.44 -22.07
CA PRO A 459 -51.87 9.61 -23.13
C PRO A 459 -50.81 8.61 -23.63
N ASN A 460 -51.23 7.40 -24.00
CA ASN A 460 -50.34 6.37 -24.53
C ASN A 460 -50.09 6.52 -26.05
N PHE A 461 -49.65 7.71 -26.47
CA PHE A 461 -49.20 7.99 -27.85
C PHE A 461 -48.10 9.04 -27.85
N ARG A 462 -47.32 9.11 -28.93
CA ARG A 462 -46.40 10.23 -29.18
C ARG A 462 -46.82 10.97 -30.45
N THR A 463 -46.91 12.30 -30.38
CA THR A 463 -47.17 13.15 -31.55
C THR A 463 -46.31 14.41 -31.48
N GLU A 464 -45.91 14.93 -32.64
CA GLU A 464 -45.11 16.16 -32.72
C GLU A 464 -45.84 17.33 -32.04
N GLY A 465 -45.13 18.05 -31.17
CA GLY A 465 -45.65 19.19 -30.41
C GLY A 465 -46.36 18.84 -29.08
N TRP A 466 -46.66 17.57 -28.80
CA TRP A 466 -47.26 17.16 -27.53
C TRP A 466 -46.20 16.78 -26.49
N LYS A 467 -46.29 17.36 -25.30
CA LYS A 467 -45.29 17.20 -24.23
C LYS A 467 -45.82 16.70 -22.90
N GLU A 468 -47.14 16.71 -22.68
CA GLU A 468 -47.73 16.44 -21.37
C GLU A 468 -48.15 14.98 -21.24
N TYR A 469 -47.54 14.27 -20.28
CA TYR A 469 -47.87 12.89 -19.96
C TYR A 469 -48.13 12.75 -18.46
N TYR A 470 -48.92 11.76 -18.11
CA TYR A 470 -49.32 11.45 -16.75
C TYR A 470 -49.04 9.98 -16.49
N GLY A 471 -48.28 9.68 -15.44
CA GLY A 471 -48.09 8.31 -14.95
C GLY A 471 -49.05 8.02 -13.81
N PHE A 472 -49.61 6.82 -13.79
CA PHE A 472 -50.41 6.31 -12.69
C PHE A 472 -49.82 4.99 -12.20
N TYR A 473 -49.62 4.91 -10.89
CA TYR A 473 -49.21 3.71 -10.18
C TYR A 473 -50.21 3.37 -9.08
N TYR A 474 -50.54 2.09 -8.97
CA TYR A 474 -51.42 1.53 -7.94
C TYR A 474 -51.02 0.09 -7.61
N ASP A 475 -50.86 -0.22 -6.33
CA ASP A 475 -50.41 -1.55 -5.84
C ASP A 475 -51.51 -2.45 -5.27
N ALA A 476 -52.77 -2.20 -5.62
CA ALA A 476 -53.90 -3.10 -5.37
C ALA A 476 -54.08 -3.70 -3.96
N GLU A 477 -53.66 -2.96 -2.93
CA GLU A 477 -53.72 -3.41 -1.52
C GLU A 477 -52.84 -4.66 -1.24
N PHE A 478 -51.86 -4.98 -2.12
CA PHE A 478 -50.96 -6.14 -2.00
C PHE A 478 -49.90 -6.02 -0.89
N GLY A 479 -50.00 -5.02 -0.01
CA GLY A 479 -49.14 -4.90 1.18
C GLY A 479 -47.64 -4.77 0.85
N GLN A 480 -46.80 -5.54 1.56
CA GLN A 480 -45.33 -5.50 1.39
C GLN A 480 -44.79 -6.36 0.24
N GLU A 481 -45.64 -7.12 -0.45
CA GLU A 481 -45.25 -8.05 -1.54
C GLU A 481 -45.44 -7.42 -2.92
N THR A 482 -44.92 -6.21 -3.09
CA THR A 482 -45.01 -5.44 -4.34
C THR A 482 -43.76 -4.57 -4.54
N PHE A 483 -43.64 -3.90 -5.69
CA PHE A 483 -42.56 -2.96 -5.97
C PHE A 483 -43.09 -1.55 -6.15
N LYS A 484 -42.33 -0.56 -5.67
CA LYS A 484 -42.61 0.86 -5.92
C LYS A 484 -41.98 1.30 -7.23
N VAL A 485 -42.70 2.13 -7.96
CA VAL A 485 -42.19 2.79 -9.16
C VAL A 485 -41.60 4.14 -8.77
N ASN A 486 -40.46 4.49 -9.38
CA ASN A 486 -39.89 5.82 -9.30
C ASN A 486 -39.90 6.44 -10.69
N PHE A 487 -40.32 7.70 -10.78
CA PHE A 487 -40.38 8.47 -12.02
C PHE A 487 -39.31 9.58 -11.96
N PRO A 488 -38.10 9.35 -12.50
CA PRO A 488 -36.96 10.24 -12.28
C PRO A 488 -37.16 11.66 -12.82
N ASP A 489 -37.94 11.79 -13.90
CA ASP A 489 -38.18 13.04 -14.63
C ASP A 489 -39.58 13.63 -14.35
N ALA A 490 -40.24 13.19 -13.27
CA ALA A 490 -41.54 13.73 -12.88
C ALA A 490 -41.44 15.19 -12.43
N GLN A 491 -42.21 16.06 -13.05
CA GLN A 491 -42.32 17.48 -12.69
C GLN A 491 -43.15 17.67 -11.41
N GLU A 492 -44.20 16.86 -11.25
CA GLU A 492 -45.09 16.86 -10.11
C GLU A 492 -45.38 15.42 -9.70
N ILE A 493 -45.32 15.15 -8.40
CA ILE A 493 -45.62 13.83 -7.81
C ILE A 493 -46.69 14.04 -6.76
N HIS A 494 -47.81 13.32 -6.90
CA HIS A 494 -48.87 13.26 -5.91
C HIS A 494 -49.02 11.82 -5.41
N GLU A 495 -48.64 11.61 -4.16
CA GLU A 495 -48.75 10.31 -3.49
C GLU A 495 -49.84 10.37 -2.42
N PHE A 496 -50.67 9.34 -2.39
CA PHE A 496 -51.66 9.16 -1.32
C PHE A 496 -51.86 7.68 -1.02
N ARG A 497 -52.42 7.39 0.15
CA ARG A 497 -52.80 6.05 0.57
C ARG A 497 -54.29 6.00 0.81
N GLU A 498 -54.92 4.94 0.31
CA GLU A 498 -56.30 4.62 0.61
C GLU A 498 -56.36 3.15 1.06
N LYS A 499 -56.77 2.94 2.32
CA LYS A 499 -56.64 1.65 3.02
C LYS A 499 -55.19 1.14 3.01
N GLU A 500 -54.95 -0.08 2.53
CA GLU A 500 -53.63 -0.70 2.39
C GLU A 500 -52.98 -0.40 1.03
N GLY A 501 -53.67 0.30 0.13
CA GLY A 501 -53.15 0.64 -1.20
C GLY A 501 -52.35 1.93 -1.20
N SER A 502 -51.22 1.93 -1.93
CA SER A 502 -50.44 3.11 -2.27
C SER A 502 -50.71 3.54 -3.71
N TYR A 503 -50.93 4.84 -3.89
CA TYR A 503 -51.23 5.46 -5.17
C TYR A 503 -50.20 6.54 -5.46
N GLN A 504 -49.77 6.62 -6.71
CA GLN A 504 -48.90 7.69 -7.18
C GLN A 504 -49.37 8.18 -8.55
N LEU A 505 -49.64 9.48 -8.63
CA LEU A 505 -49.90 10.20 -9.88
C LEU A 505 -48.70 11.09 -10.15
N VAL A 506 -48.15 11.03 -11.36
CA VAL A 506 -47.03 11.89 -11.76
C VAL A 506 -47.35 12.65 -13.03
N ARG A 507 -46.89 13.91 -13.13
CA ARG A 507 -46.83 14.63 -14.40
C ARG A 507 -45.41 14.52 -14.96
N LEU A 508 -45.32 14.09 -16.22
CA LEU A 508 -44.09 13.94 -16.99
C LEU A 508 -44.13 14.96 -18.14
N GLU A 509 -42.99 15.57 -18.45
CA GLU A 509 -42.84 16.44 -19.62
C GLU A 509 -41.79 15.81 -20.55
N GLN A 510 -42.17 15.53 -21.80
CA GLN A 510 -41.31 14.82 -22.77
C GLN A 510 -41.12 15.59 -24.07
#